data_AF-A0AAU0V4C9-F1
#
_entry.id   AF-A0AAU0V4C9-F1
#
_cell.length_a   1.000
_cell.length_b   1.000
_cell.length_c   1.000
_cell.angle_alpha   90.00
_cell.angle_beta   90.00
_cell.angle_gamma   90.00
#
_symmetry.space_group_name_H-M   'P 1'
#
loop_
_entity.id
_entity.type
_entity.pdbx_description
1 polymer ?
#
loop_
_entity_poly.entity_id
_entity_poly.type
_entity_poly.pdbx_seq_one_letter_code
_entity_poly.pdbx_strand_id
1 'polypeptide(L)'
;MTDTTPLPAAVEDDHHGGIVVELTGEHGEMLVVSGEGIPRVVLTRAPGTEIDDHIAIGTRDPRRLTLTVDGREATIRPGKGKLRRRSYRVDVRCAGTSYRLVPDSIPSSRLTRAGKHLGDFSSDGDRRVIAEWRAGAAVEPADAAIGYALAAAFGTGGLPMWMMAVEAVSELLP
;
A
#
# COMPACT_ATOMS: atom_id res chain seq x y z
N MET A 1 -3.60 31.39 -0.70
CA MET A 1 -3.73 29.99 -1.13
C MET A 1 -2.37 29.36 -0.94
N THR A 2 -2.15 28.68 0.18
CA THR A 2 -1.03 27.75 0.32
C THR A 2 -1.33 26.59 -0.63
N ASP A 3 -0.44 26.40 -1.59
CA ASP A 3 -0.42 25.21 -2.44
C ASP A 3 -0.13 24.01 -1.52
N THR A 4 -1.19 23.37 -1.02
CA THR A 4 -1.10 22.16 -0.19
C THR A 4 -0.99 20.95 -1.10
N THR A 5 -0.08 20.99 -2.08
CA THR A 5 0.31 19.77 -2.79
C THR A 5 1.04 18.88 -1.79
N PRO A 6 0.53 17.68 -1.44
CA PRO A 6 1.19 16.82 -0.48
C PRO A 6 2.57 16.44 -1.00
N LEU A 7 3.61 16.73 -0.22
CA LEU A 7 4.99 16.43 -0.62
C LEU A 7 5.15 14.92 -0.92
N PRO A 8 5.98 14.54 -1.91
CA PRO A 8 6.38 13.15 -2.14
C PRO A 8 6.96 12.52 -0.87
N ALA A 9 6.58 11.29 -0.58
CA ALA A 9 7.18 10.48 0.47
C ALA A 9 8.35 9.69 -0.12
N ALA A 10 9.57 10.16 0.10
CA ALA A 10 10.80 9.49 -0.31
C ALA A 10 11.38 8.64 0.83
N VAL A 11 11.87 7.46 0.49
CA VAL A 11 12.51 6.51 1.41
C VAL A 11 13.64 5.77 0.71
N GLU A 12 14.69 5.44 1.45
CA GLU A 12 15.77 4.60 0.96
C GLU A 12 15.44 3.13 1.24
N ASP A 13 15.41 2.30 0.21
CA ASP A 13 15.24 0.85 0.32
C ASP A 13 16.58 0.14 0.22
N ASP A 14 16.84 -0.81 1.13
CA ASP A 14 18.12 -1.51 1.24
C ASP A 14 18.50 -2.33 -0.02
N HIS A 15 17.53 -2.71 -0.85
CA HIS A 15 17.76 -3.54 -2.04
C HIS A 15 17.66 -2.75 -3.35
N HIS A 16 16.89 -1.66 -3.37
CA HIS A 16 16.51 -0.96 -4.59
C HIS A 16 16.77 0.55 -4.57
N GLY A 17 17.36 1.07 -3.50
CA GLY A 17 17.74 2.47 -3.34
C GLY A 17 16.54 3.39 -3.13
N GLY A 18 16.66 4.65 -3.53
CA GLY A 18 15.62 5.65 -3.36
C GLY A 18 14.30 5.29 -4.06
N ILE A 19 13.23 5.19 -3.27
CA ILE A 19 11.85 4.98 -3.71
C ILE A 19 11.02 6.19 -3.30
N VAL A 20 10.20 6.68 -4.24
CA VAL A 20 9.31 7.82 -4.06
C VAL A 20 7.87 7.36 -4.24
N VAL A 21 7.02 7.73 -3.27
CA VAL A 21 5.58 7.54 -3.32
C VAL A 21 4.87 8.89 -3.38
N GLU A 22 4.04 9.08 -4.39
CA GLU A 22 3.26 10.30 -4.61
C GLU A 22 1.78 9.97 -4.63
N LEU A 23 0.97 10.86 -4.07
CA LEU A 23 -0.48 10.85 -4.23
C LEU A 23 -0.85 12.17 -4.89
N THR A 24 -1.38 12.08 -6.10
CA THR A 24 -1.57 13.19 -7.04
C THR A 24 -3.01 13.21 -7.55
N GLY A 25 -3.37 14.30 -8.23
CA GLY A 25 -4.75 14.60 -8.62
C GLY A 25 -5.44 15.48 -7.59
N GLU A 26 -6.48 16.20 -8.00
CA GLU A 26 -7.15 17.21 -7.16
C GLU A 26 -7.71 16.61 -5.87
N HIS A 27 -8.06 15.31 -5.89
CA HIS A 27 -8.60 14.58 -4.76
C HIS A 27 -7.75 13.37 -4.39
N GLY A 28 -6.47 13.35 -4.78
CA GLY A 28 -5.57 12.23 -4.51
C GLY A 28 -6.02 10.92 -5.17
N GLU A 29 -6.55 10.99 -6.39
CA GLU A 29 -7.04 9.82 -7.11
C GLU A 29 -5.95 9.00 -7.80
N MET A 30 -4.71 9.49 -7.87
CA MET A 30 -3.60 8.80 -8.53
C MET A 30 -2.40 8.62 -7.60
N LEU A 31 -2.13 7.37 -7.21
CA LEU A 31 -0.93 7.00 -6.48
C LEU A 31 0.15 6.51 -7.44
N VAL A 32 1.35 7.05 -7.28
CA VAL A 32 2.52 6.74 -8.11
C VAL A 32 3.65 6.25 -7.21
N VAL A 33 4.26 5.14 -7.60
CA VAL A 33 5.53 4.69 -7.03
C VAL A 33 6.59 4.67 -8.12
N SER A 34 7.74 5.25 -7.85
CA SER A 34 8.88 5.29 -8.76
C SER A 34 10.21 5.34 -8.03
N GLY A 35 11.27 4.93 -8.70
CA GLY A 35 12.66 4.98 -8.24
C GLY A 35 13.56 4.53 -9.39
N GLU A 36 14.86 4.83 -9.32
CA GLU A 36 15.81 4.47 -10.39
C GLU A 36 15.91 2.95 -10.58
N GLY A 37 15.85 2.20 -9.48
CA GLY A 37 16.00 0.76 -9.45
C GLY A 37 14.70 -0.05 -9.61
N ILE A 38 13.55 0.58 -9.84
CA ILE A 38 12.24 -0.09 -9.83
C ILE A 38 11.34 0.35 -11.00
N PRO A 39 10.44 -0.54 -11.50
CA PRO A 39 9.45 -0.13 -12.48
C PRO A 39 8.46 0.87 -11.87
N ARG A 40 8.03 1.84 -12.68
CA ARG A 40 6.99 2.79 -12.28
C ARG A 40 5.66 2.06 -12.07
N VAL A 41 5.02 2.26 -10.92
CA VAL A 41 3.67 1.76 -10.64
C VAL A 41 2.70 2.93 -10.55
N VAL A 42 1.57 2.82 -11.23
CA VAL A 42 0.48 3.81 -11.14
C VAL A 42 -0.80 3.09 -10.76
N LEU A 43 -1.38 3.50 -9.65
CA LEU A 43 -2.69 3.07 -9.17
C LEU A 43 -3.64 4.27 -9.24
N THR A 44 -4.76 4.10 -9.91
CA THR A 44 -5.74 5.19 -10.10
C THR A 44 -7.11 4.78 -9.60
N ARG A 45 -7.78 5.69 -8.90
CA ARG A 45 -9.19 5.63 -8.54
C ARG A 45 -10.02 6.32 -9.62
N ALA A 46 -11.11 5.69 -10.03
CA ALA A 46 -12.03 6.25 -11.03
C ALA A 46 -12.66 7.58 -10.53
N PRO A 47 -12.85 8.58 -11.40
CA PRO A 47 -13.51 9.84 -11.06
C PRO A 47 -14.91 9.64 -10.47
N GLY A 48 -15.32 10.52 -9.54
CA GLY A 48 -16.64 10.46 -8.90
C GLY A 48 -16.86 9.26 -7.97
N THR A 49 -15.81 8.51 -7.65
CA THR A 49 -15.88 7.45 -6.63
C THR A 49 -16.01 8.09 -5.25
N GLU A 50 -16.95 7.60 -4.45
CA GLU A 50 -17.08 7.97 -3.03
C GLU A 50 -15.78 7.65 -2.29
N ILE A 51 -15.26 8.65 -1.55
CA ILE A 51 -13.98 8.57 -0.87
C ILE A 51 -14.21 8.08 0.56
N ASP A 52 -13.50 7.02 0.92
CA ASP A 52 -13.31 6.58 2.29
C ASP A 52 -11.98 7.16 2.80
N ASP A 53 -12.07 8.14 3.71
CA ASP A 53 -10.93 8.89 4.25
C ASP A 53 -9.94 8.01 5.04
N HIS A 54 -10.31 6.77 5.37
CA HIS A 54 -9.42 5.81 6.02
C HIS A 54 -8.56 5.01 5.04
N ILE A 55 -8.73 5.20 3.74
CA ILE A 55 -7.96 4.54 2.69
C ILE A 55 -7.24 5.63 1.89
N ALA A 56 -5.91 5.56 1.78
CA ALA A 56 -5.15 6.61 1.10
C ALA A 56 -5.54 6.80 -0.38
N ILE A 57 -5.77 5.69 -1.11
CA ILE A 57 -6.33 5.75 -2.48
C ILE A 57 -7.84 6.00 -2.50
N GLY A 58 -8.49 6.12 -1.34
CA GLY A 58 -9.89 6.48 -1.13
C GLY A 58 -10.92 5.38 -1.37
N THR A 59 -10.54 4.20 -1.88
CA THR A 59 -11.51 3.11 -2.05
C THR A 59 -10.85 1.73 -2.05
N ARG A 60 -11.63 0.72 -1.66
CA ARG A 60 -11.28 -0.70 -1.81
C ARG A 60 -12.12 -1.41 -2.87
N ASP A 61 -13.01 -0.71 -3.59
CA ASP A 61 -13.77 -1.32 -4.68
C ASP A 61 -12.85 -1.60 -5.88
N PRO A 62 -12.54 -2.87 -6.21
CA PRO A 62 -11.65 -3.19 -7.33
C PRO A 62 -12.19 -2.71 -8.68
N ARG A 63 -13.50 -2.47 -8.81
CA ARG A 63 -14.11 -1.97 -10.06
C ARG A 63 -13.84 -0.49 -10.31
N ARG A 64 -13.39 0.22 -9.28
CA ARG A 64 -13.03 1.63 -9.31
C ARG A 64 -11.53 1.85 -9.36
N LEU A 65 -10.73 0.79 -9.49
CA LEU A 65 -9.28 0.84 -9.42
C LEU A 65 -8.64 0.29 -10.69
N THR A 66 -7.65 0.99 -11.21
CA THR A 66 -6.77 0.52 -12.29
C THR A 66 -5.32 0.54 -11.80
N LEU A 67 -4.56 -0.49 -12.14
CA LEU A 67 -3.15 -0.61 -11.78
C LEU A 67 -2.32 -0.85 -13.04
N THR A 68 -1.24 -0.09 -13.21
CA THR A 68 -0.23 -0.37 -14.24
C THR A 68 1.15 -0.48 -13.62
N VAL A 69 1.95 -1.43 -14.11
CA VAL A 69 3.37 -1.59 -13.78
C VAL A 69 4.17 -1.42 -15.06
N ASP A 70 5.00 -0.38 -15.11
CA ASP A 70 5.74 0.04 -16.30
C ASP A 70 4.84 0.18 -17.54
N GLY A 71 3.68 0.85 -17.35
CA GLY A 71 2.66 1.04 -18.38
C GLY A 71 1.85 -0.20 -18.76
N ARG A 72 2.17 -1.39 -18.23
CA ARG A 72 1.42 -2.63 -18.48
C ARG A 72 0.32 -2.81 -17.46
N GLU A 73 -0.88 -3.14 -17.93
CA GLU A 73 -2.02 -3.40 -17.04
C GLU A 73 -1.76 -4.58 -16.10
N ALA A 74 -2.11 -4.38 -14.83
CA ALA A 74 -2.13 -5.38 -13.79
C ALA A 74 -3.51 -5.39 -13.13
N THR A 75 -3.98 -6.56 -12.71
CA THR A 75 -5.25 -6.65 -11.99
C THR A 75 -5.01 -6.47 -10.50
N ILE A 76 -5.83 -5.65 -9.84
CA ILE A 76 -5.81 -5.46 -8.39
C ILE A 76 -7.16 -5.86 -7.78
N ARG A 77 -7.11 -6.55 -6.63
CA ARG A 77 -8.29 -7.03 -5.90
C ARG A 77 -8.12 -6.84 -4.40
N PRO A 78 -8.45 -5.65 -3.87
CA PRO A 78 -8.52 -5.46 -2.44
C PRO A 78 -9.62 -6.35 -1.84
N GLY A 79 -9.32 -6.96 -0.70
CA GLY A 79 -10.30 -7.68 0.11
C GLY A 79 -11.29 -6.72 0.76
N LYS A 80 -12.46 -7.24 1.16
CA LYS A 80 -13.58 -6.42 1.64
C LYS A 80 -13.31 -5.64 2.94
N GLY A 81 -12.34 -6.04 3.77
CA GLY A 81 -12.00 -5.32 5.01
C GLY A 81 -13.02 -5.37 6.16
N LYS A 82 -14.03 -6.26 6.13
CA LYS A 82 -15.19 -6.17 7.06
C LYS A 82 -15.29 -7.22 8.18
N LEU A 83 -14.29 -8.09 8.38
CA LEU A 83 -14.43 -9.17 9.38
C LEU A 83 -13.18 -9.46 10.20
N ARG A 84 -12.15 -9.97 9.53
CA ARG A 84 -10.91 -10.42 10.17
C ARG A 84 -9.75 -9.64 9.57
N ARG A 85 -8.64 -9.51 10.30
CA ARG A 85 -7.43 -8.82 9.82
C ARG A 85 -7.04 -9.24 8.39
N ARG A 86 -7.06 -10.53 8.09
CA ARG A 86 -6.77 -11.10 6.76
C ARG A 86 -7.75 -10.69 5.64
N SER A 87 -8.94 -10.17 5.98
CA SER A 87 -9.90 -9.65 5.00
C SER A 87 -9.47 -8.32 4.38
N TYR A 88 -8.47 -7.67 4.96
CA TYR A 88 -7.80 -6.48 4.43
C TYR A 88 -6.70 -6.79 3.39
N ARG A 89 -6.46 -8.08 3.09
CA ARG A 89 -5.49 -8.47 2.06
C ARG A 89 -5.74 -7.76 0.73
N VAL A 90 -4.69 -7.53 -0.04
CA VAL A 90 -4.79 -7.00 -1.40
C VAL A 90 -4.04 -7.95 -2.32
N ASP A 91 -4.76 -8.49 -3.31
CA ASP A 91 -4.21 -9.41 -4.30
C ASP A 91 -3.91 -8.63 -5.60
N VAL A 92 -2.72 -8.82 -6.17
CA VAL A 92 -2.32 -8.26 -7.48
C VAL A 92 -1.88 -9.38 -8.41
N ARG A 93 -2.17 -9.24 -9.70
CA ARG A 93 -1.60 -10.09 -10.75
C ARG A 93 -1.00 -9.22 -11.83
N CYS A 94 0.30 -9.36 -12.05
CA CYS A 94 1.08 -8.61 -13.02
C CYS A 94 1.94 -9.60 -13.83
N ALA A 95 1.87 -9.54 -15.17
CA ALA A 95 2.65 -10.39 -16.07
C ALA A 95 2.64 -11.90 -15.71
N GLY A 96 1.51 -12.42 -15.21
CA GLY A 96 1.36 -13.83 -14.80
C GLY A 96 1.79 -14.14 -13.37
N THR A 97 2.54 -13.24 -12.72
CA THR A 97 2.97 -13.34 -11.32
C THR A 97 1.88 -12.86 -10.37
N SER A 98 1.62 -13.62 -9.32
CA SER A 98 0.67 -13.25 -8.26
C SER A 98 1.38 -12.67 -7.05
N TYR A 99 0.84 -11.56 -6.57
CA TYR A 99 1.27 -10.86 -5.37
C TYR A 99 0.12 -10.81 -4.38
N ARG A 100 0.46 -10.86 -3.09
CA ARG A 100 -0.50 -10.60 -2.01
C ARG A 100 0.18 -9.84 -0.90
N LEU A 101 -0.36 -8.67 -0.57
CA LEU A 101 -0.11 -7.98 0.68
C LEU A 101 -1.20 -8.40 1.67
N VAL A 102 -0.83 -8.91 2.84
CA VAL A 102 -1.78 -9.33 3.86
C VAL A 102 -1.34 -8.84 5.24
N PRO A 103 -2.20 -8.13 5.98
CA PRO A 103 -1.90 -7.79 7.35
C PRO A 103 -1.59 -9.02 8.20
N ASP A 104 -0.45 -9.00 8.89
CA ASP A 104 0.01 -10.12 9.70
C ASP A 104 0.26 -9.73 11.16
N SER A 105 0.65 -8.47 11.44
CA SER A 105 0.71 -7.91 12.79
C SER A 105 -0.12 -6.62 12.91
N ILE A 106 0.09 -5.86 14.01
CA ILE A 106 -0.55 -4.56 14.23
C ILE A 106 0.04 -3.50 13.29
N PRO A 107 1.37 -3.29 13.22
CA PRO A 107 1.94 -2.32 12.28
C PRO A 107 2.18 -2.88 10.87
N SER A 108 2.35 -4.20 10.72
CA SER A 108 2.91 -4.78 9.49
C SER A 108 1.90 -5.52 8.61
N SER A 109 2.24 -5.56 7.32
CA SER A 109 1.63 -6.44 6.33
C SER A 109 2.69 -7.20 5.56
N ARG A 110 2.44 -8.49 5.38
CA ARG A 110 3.32 -9.40 4.67
C ARG A 110 3.12 -9.34 3.17
N LEU A 111 4.19 -9.17 2.41
CA LEU A 111 4.20 -9.35 0.96
C LEU A 111 4.59 -10.78 0.59
N THR A 112 3.79 -11.40 -0.27
CA THR A 112 4.10 -12.68 -0.88
C THR A 112 4.06 -12.60 -2.40
N ARG A 113 4.98 -13.32 -3.06
CA ARG A 113 5.01 -13.55 -4.51
C ARG A 113 4.87 -15.04 -4.80
N ALA A 114 3.87 -15.42 -5.57
CA ALA A 114 3.51 -16.82 -5.81
C ALA A 114 3.44 -17.65 -4.50
N GLY A 115 2.95 -17.02 -3.42
CA GLY A 115 2.86 -17.62 -2.09
C GLY A 115 4.15 -17.64 -1.27
N LYS A 116 5.31 -17.30 -1.85
CA LYS A 116 6.57 -17.18 -1.11
C LYS A 116 6.63 -15.82 -0.43
N HIS A 117 6.96 -15.81 0.86
CA HIS A 117 7.12 -14.58 1.64
C HIS A 117 8.43 -13.87 1.25
N LEU A 118 8.32 -12.62 0.81
CA LEU A 118 9.44 -11.77 0.40
C LEU A 118 9.88 -10.79 1.49
N GLY A 119 8.94 -10.13 2.15
CA GLY A 119 9.21 -9.17 3.21
C GLY A 119 7.93 -8.66 3.86
N ASP A 120 8.10 -7.88 4.91
CA ASP A 120 7.05 -7.26 5.69
C ASP A 120 7.12 -5.73 5.51
N PHE A 121 5.95 -5.10 5.40
CA PHE A 121 5.81 -3.68 5.10
C PHE A 121 5.07 -2.98 6.23
N SER A 122 5.50 -1.77 6.57
CA SER A 122 4.81 -0.88 7.52
C SER A 122 4.64 0.53 6.95
N SER A 123 3.54 1.18 7.29
CA SER A 123 3.14 2.54 6.93
C SER A 123 2.11 3.04 7.95
N ASP A 124 2.31 4.24 8.48
CA ASP A 124 1.43 4.85 9.49
C ASP A 124 0.32 5.74 8.87
N GLY A 125 0.15 5.67 7.55
CA GLY A 125 -0.85 6.45 6.81
C GLY A 125 -0.33 7.77 6.24
N ASP A 126 0.94 8.13 6.47
CA ASP A 126 1.56 9.32 5.88
C ASP A 126 2.14 9.07 4.44
N ARG A 127 1.94 7.86 3.92
CA ARG A 127 2.49 7.31 2.66
C ARG A 127 3.98 6.95 2.71
N ARG A 128 4.69 7.22 3.80
CA ARG A 128 5.99 6.63 4.05
C ARG A 128 5.78 5.15 4.31
N VAL A 129 6.57 4.36 3.62
CA VAL A 129 6.53 2.91 3.69
C VAL A 129 7.92 2.46 4.05
N ILE A 130 8.01 1.55 5.00
CA ILE A 130 9.24 0.84 5.36
C ILE A 130 9.05 -0.61 4.90
N ALA A 131 10.07 -1.15 4.22
CA ALA A 131 10.11 -2.53 3.79
C ALA A 131 11.23 -3.27 4.55
N GLU A 132 10.88 -4.37 5.19
CA GLU A 132 11.82 -5.29 5.81
C GLU A 132 11.86 -6.57 4.97
N TRP A 133 12.90 -6.70 4.15
CA TRP A 133 13.08 -7.86 3.27
C TRP A 133 13.59 -9.07 4.04
N ARG A 134 13.09 -10.25 3.71
CA ARG A 134 13.59 -11.49 4.29
C ARG A 134 15.00 -11.78 3.81
N ALA A 135 15.87 -12.13 4.75
CA ALA A 135 17.20 -12.65 4.45
C ALA A 135 17.13 -13.82 3.45
N GLY A 136 17.85 -13.69 2.34
CA GLY A 136 17.92 -14.70 1.29
C GLY A 136 16.71 -14.79 0.36
N ALA A 137 15.71 -13.89 0.49
CA ALA A 137 14.66 -13.79 -0.52
C ALA A 137 15.24 -13.23 -1.83
N ALA A 138 14.89 -13.85 -2.95
CA ALA A 138 15.19 -13.32 -4.28
C ALA A 138 14.18 -12.23 -4.64
N VAL A 139 14.39 -11.04 -4.08
CA VAL A 139 13.57 -9.84 -4.31
C VAL A 139 13.90 -9.27 -5.68
N GLU A 140 12.88 -9.06 -6.50
CA GLU A 140 12.99 -8.40 -7.80
C GLU A 140 12.49 -6.95 -7.70
N PRO A 141 12.96 -6.04 -8.57
CA PRO A 141 12.50 -4.65 -8.61
C PRO A 141 10.97 -4.45 -8.60
N ALA A 142 10.24 -5.32 -9.32
CA ALA A 142 8.78 -5.27 -9.36
C ALA A 142 8.13 -5.62 -8.01
N ASP A 143 8.79 -6.41 -7.16
CA ASP A 143 8.29 -6.76 -5.84
C ASP A 143 8.27 -5.53 -4.93
N ALA A 144 9.34 -4.73 -4.95
CA ALA A 144 9.41 -3.47 -4.25
C ALA A 144 8.34 -2.51 -4.77
N ALA A 145 8.31 -2.24 -6.08
CA ALA A 145 7.34 -1.31 -6.65
C ALA A 145 5.88 -1.65 -6.30
N ILE A 146 5.52 -2.94 -6.38
CA ILE A 146 4.17 -3.41 -6.01
C ILE A 146 3.96 -3.34 -4.49
N GLY A 147 4.91 -3.79 -3.68
CA GLY A 147 4.82 -3.77 -2.23
C GLY A 147 4.59 -2.37 -1.68
N TYR A 148 5.40 -1.42 -2.11
CA TYR A 148 5.30 0.00 -1.77
C TYR A 148 3.95 0.59 -2.22
N ALA A 149 3.50 0.31 -3.44
CA ALA A 149 2.22 0.81 -3.93
C ALA A 149 1.05 0.29 -3.10
N LEU A 150 1.06 -0.99 -2.74
CA LEU A 150 0.00 -1.60 -1.96
C LEU A 150 -0.02 -1.11 -0.50
N ALA A 151 1.15 -1.01 0.13
CA ALA A 151 1.28 -0.52 1.50
C ALA A 151 0.85 0.94 1.60
N ALA A 152 1.29 1.80 0.67
CA ALA A 152 0.92 3.20 0.67
C ALA A 152 -0.56 3.44 0.34
N ALA A 153 -1.14 2.67 -0.59
CA ALA A 153 -2.53 2.87 -1.03
C ALA A 153 -3.56 2.41 0.01
N PHE A 154 -3.28 1.30 0.70
CA PHE A 154 -4.25 0.62 1.55
C PHE A 154 -3.87 0.59 3.04
N GLY A 155 -2.72 1.17 3.39
CA GLY A 155 -2.12 1.09 4.71
C GLY A 155 -1.55 -0.29 5.01
N THR A 156 -0.90 -0.39 6.17
CA THR A 156 -0.41 -1.65 6.73
C THR A 156 -0.97 -1.84 8.12
N GLY A 157 -1.13 -3.09 8.53
CA GLY A 157 -1.81 -3.38 9.78
C GLY A 157 -3.31 -3.39 9.59
N GLY A 158 -3.98 -4.38 10.17
CA GLY A 158 -5.43 -4.55 10.00
C GLY A 158 -6.20 -4.20 11.27
N LEU A 159 -5.67 -3.31 12.11
CA LEU A 159 -6.45 -2.73 13.19
C LEU A 159 -7.08 -1.43 12.70
N PRO A 160 -8.41 -1.32 12.75
CA PRO A 160 -9.06 -0.04 12.61
C PRO A 160 -8.52 0.94 13.65
N MET A 161 -8.31 2.20 13.28
CA MET A 161 -7.94 3.28 14.20
C MET A 161 -8.81 3.33 15.48
N TRP A 162 -10.06 2.86 15.44
CA TRP A 162 -10.93 2.76 16.62
C TRP A 162 -10.40 1.82 17.72
N MET A 163 -9.54 0.84 17.40
CA MET A 163 -8.95 -0.03 18.42
C MET A 163 -7.78 0.65 19.15
N MET A 164 -7.07 1.58 18.51
CA MET A 164 -6.10 2.47 19.20
C MET A 164 -6.82 3.50 20.10
N ALA A 165 -8.01 3.94 19.70
CA ALA A 165 -8.84 4.81 20.54
C ALA A 165 -9.34 4.11 21.83
N VAL A 166 -9.50 2.77 21.82
CA VAL A 166 -9.89 2.02 23.03
C VAL A 166 -8.74 1.95 24.04
N GLU A 167 -7.48 1.81 23.62
CA GLU A 167 -6.33 1.84 24.54
C GLU A 167 -6.16 3.23 25.19
N ALA A 168 -6.37 4.31 24.44
CA ALA A 168 -6.31 5.68 24.97
C ALA A 168 -7.46 6.00 25.96
N VAL A 169 -8.63 5.36 25.83
CA VAL A 169 -9.75 5.52 26.78
C VAL A 169 -9.55 4.66 28.03
N SER A 170 -8.89 3.50 27.91
CA SER A 170 -8.56 2.65 29.07
C SER A 170 -7.48 3.24 29.98
N GLU A 171 -6.57 4.08 29.47
CA GLU A 171 -5.61 4.83 30.31
C GLU A 171 -6.22 6.07 30.99
N LEU A 172 -7.40 6.52 30.55
CA LEU A 172 -8.09 7.69 31.10
C LEU A 172 -9.20 7.34 32.12
N LEU A 173 -9.43 6.04 32.36
CA LEU A 173 -10.28 5.56 33.44
C LEU A 173 -9.36 5.05 34.57
N PRO A 174 -9.57 5.51 35.82
CA PRO A 174 -8.70 5.17 36.95
C PRO A 174 -8.76 3.69 37.35
#